data_AF-A0A1G8FL93-F1
#
_entry.id   AF-A0A1G8FL93-F1
#
_cell.length_a   1.000
_cell.length_b   1.000
_cell.length_c   1.000
_cell.angle_alpha   90.00
_cell.angle_beta   90.00
_cell.angle_gamma   90.00
#
_symmetry.space_group_name_H-M   'P 1'
#
loop_
_entity.id
_entity.type
_entity.pdbx_description
1 polymer ?
#
loop_
_entity_poly.entity_id
_entity_poly.type
_entity_poly.pdbx_seq_one_letter_code
_entity_poly.pdbx_strand_id
1 'polypeptide(L)'
;MRRDVLLSYAASTGIIDMDAIELAVEEMKNNEIVEKYHSYAIWKNEKGLWCTHIRDEEGNVKIRRRKTQRELISYLAKHYKHVVNIVRINNVFEQWINEKIQYGEIRRQSYDRYVNDYKRFFQRI
;
A
#
# COMPACT_ATOMS: atom_id res chain seq x y z
N MET A 1 -18.22 -22.34 -26.34
CA MET A 1 -18.20 -22.77 -24.92
C MET A 1 -17.93 -21.53 -24.07
N ARG A 2 -18.70 -21.30 -23.00
CA ARG A 2 -18.55 -20.11 -22.15
C ARG A 2 -17.29 -20.24 -21.28
N ARG A 3 -16.57 -19.14 -21.07
CA ARG A 3 -15.28 -19.13 -20.33
C ARG A 3 -15.45 -19.50 -18.86
N ASP A 4 -16.58 -19.13 -18.25
CA ASP A 4 -16.92 -19.49 -16.86
C ASP A 4 -17.03 -21.01 -16.68
N VAL A 5 -17.71 -21.70 -17.60
CA VAL A 5 -17.88 -23.17 -17.57
C VAL A 5 -16.56 -23.90 -17.70
N LEU A 6 -15.64 -23.41 -18.55
CA LEU A 6 -14.31 -24.00 -18.71
C LEU A 6 -13.46 -23.84 -17.45
N LEU A 7 -13.55 -22.68 -16.78
CA LEU A 7 -12.80 -22.41 -15.56
C LEU A 7 -13.28 -23.26 -14.39
N SER A 8 -14.61 -23.39 -14.21
CA SER A 8 -15.18 -24.26 -13.17
C SER A 8 -14.85 -25.73 -13.40
N TYR A 9 -14.84 -26.16 -14.67
CA TYR A 9 -14.45 -27.52 -15.03
C TYR A 9 -12.99 -27.79 -14.69
N ALA A 10 -12.07 -26.90 -15.09
CA ALA A 10 -10.64 -27.03 -14.82
C ALA A 10 -10.30 -27.03 -13.32
N ALA A 11 -11.01 -26.24 -12.51
CA ALA A 11 -10.89 -26.26 -11.05
C ALA A 11 -11.39 -27.60 -10.46
N SER A 12 -12.53 -28.11 -10.95
CA SER A 12 -13.12 -29.38 -10.46
C SER A 12 -12.29 -30.62 -10.80
N THR A 13 -11.57 -30.58 -11.92
CA THR A 13 -10.71 -31.69 -12.37
C THR A 13 -9.33 -31.68 -11.72
N GLY A 14 -9.03 -30.70 -10.86
CA GLY A 14 -7.71 -30.53 -10.23
C GLY A 14 -6.60 -30.16 -11.22
N ILE A 15 -6.96 -29.70 -12.43
CA ILE A 15 -6.00 -29.18 -13.42
C ILE A 15 -5.41 -27.87 -12.92
N ILE A 16 -6.20 -27.14 -12.15
CA ILE A 16 -5.83 -25.86 -11.54
C ILE A 16 -5.89 -26.03 -10.03
N ASP A 17 -4.74 -25.84 -9.38
CA ASP A 17 -4.65 -25.69 -7.93
C ASP A 17 -5.01 -24.25 -7.55
N MET A 18 -6.21 -24.10 -6.97
CA MET A 18 -6.74 -22.81 -6.58
C MET A 18 -5.90 -22.16 -5.46
N ASP A 19 -5.38 -22.97 -4.52
CA ASP A 19 -4.55 -22.48 -3.41
C ASP A 19 -3.22 -21.93 -3.95
N ALA A 20 -2.62 -22.61 -4.92
CA ALA A 20 -1.39 -22.14 -5.57
C ALA A 20 -1.61 -20.82 -6.34
N ILE A 21 -2.76 -20.65 -6.99
CA ILE A 21 -3.10 -19.40 -7.69
C ILE A 21 -3.34 -18.26 -6.70
N GLU A 22 -4.13 -18.48 -5.65
CA GLU A 22 -4.36 -17.46 -4.62
C GLU A 22 -3.05 -16.98 -4.01
N LEU A 23 -2.17 -17.94 -3.70
CA LEU A 23 -0.85 -17.69 -3.17
C LEU A 23 0.02 -16.84 -4.13
N ALA A 24 -0.01 -17.15 -5.42
CA ALA A 24 0.73 -16.41 -6.44
C ALA A 24 0.16 -14.99 -6.66
N VAL A 25 -1.17 -14.85 -6.65
CA VAL A 25 -1.85 -13.55 -6.76
C VAL A 25 -1.53 -12.67 -5.55
N GLU A 26 -1.48 -13.25 -4.35
CA GLU A 26 -1.12 -12.51 -3.15
C GLU A 26 0.34 -12.02 -3.19
N GLU A 27 1.27 -12.85 -3.68
CA GLU A 27 2.66 -12.46 -3.89
C GLU A 27 2.80 -11.34 -4.91
N MET A 28 2.10 -11.42 -6.05
CA MET A 28 2.11 -10.36 -7.06
C MET A 28 1.63 -9.02 -6.46
N LYS A 29 0.48 -9.02 -5.78
CA LYS A 29 -0.05 -7.81 -5.13
C LYS A 29 0.90 -7.25 -4.09
N ASN A 30 1.53 -8.13 -3.29
CA ASN A 30 2.48 -7.70 -2.27
C ASN A 30 3.74 -7.10 -2.90
N ASN A 31 4.24 -7.67 -4.00
CA ASN A 31 5.37 -7.13 -4.76
C ASN A 31 5.05 -5.74 -5.34
N GLU A 32 3.88 -5.56 -5.95
CA GLU A 32 3.47 -4.26 -6.49
C GLU A 32 3.43 -3.16 -5.42
N ILE A 33 2.95 -3.49 -4.21
CA ILE A 33 2.92 -2.55 -3.08
C ILE A 33 4.36 -2.22 -2.66
N VAL A 34 5.22 -3.22 -2.55
CA VAL A 34 6.61 -3.01 -2.16
C VAL A 34 7.33 -2.16 -3.21
N GLU A 35 7.19 -2.44 -4.51
CA GLU A 35 7.80 -1.63 -5.58
C GLU A 35 7.33 -0.18 -5.56
N LYS A 36 6.04 0.07 -5.29
CA LYS A 36 5.49 1.43 -5.26
C LYS A 36 5.96 2.25 -4.07
N TYR A 37 6.05 1.64 -2.89
CA TYR A 37 6.27 2.39 -1.63
C TYR A 37 7.67 2.23 -1.05
N HIS A 38 8.42 1.20 -1.44
CA HIS A 38 9.72 0.89 -0.87
C HIS A 38 10.86 1.25 -1.84
N SER A 39 11.46 2.42 -1.63
CA SER A 39 12.58 2.90 -2.45
C SER A 39 13.95 2.33 -2.05
N TYR A 40 14.02 1.48 -1.03
CA TYR A 40 15.28 0.95 -0.51
C TYR A 40 15.62 -0.40 -1.14
N ALA A 41 16.91 -0.62 -1.42
CA ALA A 41 17.40 -1.89 -1.92
C ALA A 41 17.22 -3.00 -0.87
N ILE A 42 16.87 -4.20 -1.33
CA ILE A 42 16.84 -5.43 -0.52
C ILE A 42 18.16 -6.17 -0.77
N TRP A 43 18.89 -6.52 0.27
CA TRP A 43 20.18 -7.23 0.15
C TRP A 43 20.26 -8.44 1.07
N LYS A 44 21.13 -9.38 0.72
CA LYS A 44 21.41 -10.59 1.52
C LYS A 44 22.67 -10.36 2.34
N ASN A 45 22.60 -10.57 3.65
CA ASN A 45 23.75 -10.47 4.54
C ASN A 45 24.64 -11.73 4.42
N GLU A 46 25.86 -11.67 4.95
CA GLU A 46 26.82 -12.78 4.99
C GLU A 46 26.26 -14.05 5.66
N LYS A 47 25.32 -13.88 6.60
CA LYS A 47 24.59 -14.97 7.26
C LYS A 47 23.43 -15.56 6.43
N GLY A 48 23.29 -15.14 5.18
CA GLY A 48 22.22 -15.57 4.28
C GLY A 48 20.83 -15.00 4.58
N LEU A 49 20.73 -14.04 5.51
CA LEU A 49 19.47 -13.38 5.89
C LEU A 49 19.15 -12.24 4.92
N TRP A 50 17.88 -12.10 4.56
CA TRP A 50 17.38 -11.00 3.74
C TRP A 50 17.13 -9.77 4.61
N CYS A 51 17.71 -8.65 4.19
CA CYS A 51 17.69 -7.39 4.91
C CYS A 51 17.12 -6.28 4.04
N THR A 52 16.42 -5.34 4.67
CA THR A 52 16.07 -4.06 4.04
C THR A 52 15.98 -2.93 5.05
N HIS A 53 16.12 -1.70 4.56
CA HIS A 53 15.91 -0.46 5.30
C HIS A 53 14.43 -0.06 5.27
N ILE A 54 13.79 0.05 6.43
CA ILE A 54 12.43 0.56 6.57
C ILE A 54 12.49 1.87 7.32
N ARG A 55 11.82 2.90 6.79
CA ARG A 55 11.66 4.17 7.49
C ARG A 55 10.45 4.05 8.42
N ASP A 56 10.66 4.31 9.70
CA ASP A 56 9.59 4.35 10.69
C ASP A 56 8.72 5.61 10.53
N GLU A 57 7.56 5.65 11.19
CA GLU A 57 6.64 6.79 11.14
C GLU A 57 7.29 8.10 11.64
N GLU A 58 8.26 7.99 12.55
CA GLU A 58 9.07 9.09 13.08
C GLU A 58 10.26 9.49 12.18
N GLY A 59 10.43 8.86 11.02
CA GLY A 59 11.51 9.14 10.07
C GLY A 59 12.82 8.40 10.33
N ASN A 60 12.90 7.60 11.40
CA ASN A 60 14.08 6.80 11.74
C ASN A 60 14.24 5.60 10.80
N VAL A 61 15.44 5.38 10.26
CA VAL A 61 15.73 4.23 9.39
C VAL A 61 16.12 3.02 10.23
N LYS A 62 15.28 1.98 10.21
CA LYS A 62 15.53 0.69 10.90
C LYS A 62 15.79 -0.41 9.90
N ILE A 63 16.79 -1.26 10.17
CA ILE A 63 17.06 -2.43 9.34
C ILE A 63 16.18 -3.59 9.82
N ARG A 64 15.36 -4.15 8.93
CA ARG A 64 14.63 -5.40 9.20
C ARG A 64 15.29 -6.57 8.50
N ARG A 65 15.33 -7.71 9.20
CA ARG A 65 15.99 -8.94 8.77
C ARG A 65 15.02 -10.13 8.86
N ARG A 66 14.99 -10.97 7.84
CA ARG A 66 14.17 -12.20 7.77
C ARG A 66 14.96 -13.35 7.14
N LYS A 67 14.48 -14.58 7.36
CA LYS A 67 15.10 -15.81 6.85
C LYS A 67 14.82 -15.99 5.36
N THR A 68 13.60 -15.71 4.93
CA THR A 68 13.20 -15.82 3.51
C THR A 68 12.83 -14.46 2.92
N GLN A 69 13.00 -14.31 1.60
CA GLN A 69 12.59 -13.12 0.86
C GLN A 69 11.07 -12.93 0.91
N ARG A 70 10.31 -14.02 0.81
CA ARG A 70 8.86 -14.04 0.85
C ARG A 70 8.30 -13.50 2.17
N GLU A 71 8.86 -13.91 3.30
CA GLU A 71 8.49 -13.36 4.62
C GLU A 71 8.81 -11.87 4.73
N LEU A 72 9.92 -11.42 4.14
CA LEU A 72 10.29 -10.01 4.14
C LEU A 72 9.28 -9.18 3.34
N ILE A 73 8.94 -9.63 2.12
CA ILE A 73 7.97 -8.98 1.25
C ILE A 73 6.58 -8.96 1.88
N SER A 74 6.12 -10.07 2.45
CA SER A 74 4.83 -10.13 3.15
C SER A 74 4.78 -9.15 4.33
N TYR A 75 5.87 -9.07 5.10
CA TYR A 75 5.98 -8.09 6.19
C TYR A 75 5.93 -6.65 5.69
N LEU A 76 6.69 -6.32 4.64
CA LEU A 76 6.68 -4.99 4.03
C LEU A 76 5.30 -4.63 3.50
N ALA A 77 4.65 -5.54 2.78
CA ALA A 77 3.33 -5.32 2.22
C ALA A 77 2.28 -5.08 3.32
N LYS A 78 2.33 -5.80 4.44
CA LYS A 78 1.49 -5.51 5.61
C LYS A 78 1.79 -4.13 6.19
N HIS A 79 3.06 -3.80 6.38
CA HIS A 79 3.46 -2.50 6.92
C HIS A 79 2.96 -1.34 6.04
N TYR A 80 3.15 -1.40 4.72
CA TYR A 80 2.66 -0.37 3.81
C TYR A 80 1.15 -0.39 3.63
N LYS A 81 0.48 -1.56 3.67
CA LYS A 81 -1.00 -1.62 3.71
C LYS A 81 -1.55 -0.86 4.90
N HIS A 82 -0.93 -0.98 6.08
CA HIS A 82 -1.31 -0.17 7.23
C HIS A 82 -1.06 1.32 6.98
N VAL A 83 0.09 1.72 6.43
CA VAL A 83 0.38 3.12 6.10
C VAL A 83 -0.58 3.70 5.06
N VAL A 84 -1.01 2.90 4.07
CA VAL A 84 -1.98 3.29 3.03
C VAL A 84 -3.41 3.34 3.59
N ASN A 85 -3.78 2.40 4.46
CA ASN A 85 -5.10 2.38 5.12
C ASN A 85 -5.21 3.37 6.29
N ILE A 86 -4.09 3.91 6.79
CA ILE A 86 -4.12 5.09 7.64
C ILE A 86 -4.53 6.25 6.73
N VAL A 87 -5.83 6.44 6.65
CA VAL A 87 -6.46 7.62 6.09
C VAL A 87 -5.98 8.81 6.94
N ARG A 88 -4.90 9.45 6.47
CA ARG A 88 -4.37 10.65 7.12
C ARG A 88 -5.42 11.74 7.01
N ILE A 89 -5.59 12.52 8.08
CA ILE A 89 -6.48 13.69 8.08
C ILE A 89 -6.18 14.61 6.88
N ASN A 90 -4.91 14.71 6.45
CA ASN A 90 -4.50 15.39 5.22
C ASN A 90 -5.25 14.87 3.99
N ASN A 91 -5.28 13.55 3.78
CA ASN A 91 -5.88 12.95 2.59
C ASN A 91 -7.41 13.14 2.58
N VAL A 92 -8.07 13.01 3.73
CA VAL A 92 -9.52 13.25 3.83
C VAL A 92 -9.85 14.69 3.58
N PHE A 93 -9.08 15.61 4.17
CA PHE A 93 -9.30 17.03 3.99
C PHE A 93 -9.10 17.46 2.53
N GLU A 94 -8.03 16.99 1.90
CA GLU A 94 -7.76 17.26 0.47
C GLU A 94 -8.85 16.69 -0.43
N GLN A 95 -9.31 15.46 -0.19
CA GLN A 95 -10.40 14.88 -0.96
C GLN A 95 -11.69 15.69 -0.77
N TRP A 96 -12.06 15.99 0.48
CA TRP A 96 -13.28 16.73 0.81
C TRP A 96 -13.28 18.13 0.19
N ILE A 97 -12.19 18.89 0.33
CA ILE A 97 -12.14 20.27 -0.16
C ILE A 97 -12.18 20.32 -1.71
N ASN A 98 -11.55 19.34 -2.36
CA ASN A 98 -11.57 19.20 -3.82
C ASN A 98 -12.96 18.81 -4.33
N GLU A 99 -13.63 17.89 -3.67
CA GLU A 99 -15.02 17.55 -4.00
C GLU A 99 -15.93 18.79 -3.84
N LYS A 100 -15.80 19.53 -2.72
CA LYS A 100 -16.61 20.73 -2.48
C LYS A 100 -16.43 21.81 -3.54
N ILE A 101 -15.21 22.01 -4.05
CA ILE A 101 -14.97 22.99 -5.13
C ILE A 101 -15.43 22.46 -6.50
N GLN A 102 -15.27 21.16 -6.76
CA GLN A 102 -15.74 20.52 -8.01
C GLN A 102 -17.26 20.55 -8.14
N TYR A 103 -17.98 20.24 -7.06
CA TYR A 103 -19.45 20.33 -7.02
C TYR A 103 -19.97 21.77 -6.95
N GLY A 104 -19.09 22.77 -6.87
CA GLY A 104 -19.46 24.18 -6.80
C GLY A 104 -20.13 24.60 -5.49
N GLU A 105 -20.07 23.77 -4.45
CA GLU A 105 -20.61 24.09 -3.12
C GLU A 105 -19.86 25.24 -2.46
N ILE A 106 -18.57 25.38 -2.77
CA ILE A 106 -17.71 26.46 -2.26
C ILE A 106 -17.06 27.24 -3.39
N ARG A 107 -16.86 28.53 -3.15
CA ARG A 107 -16.10 29.40 -4.06
C ARG A 107 -14.61 29.37 -3.72
N ARG A 108 -13.77 29.79 -4.66
CA ARG A 108 -12.31 29.84 -4.52
C ARG A 108 -11.83 30.57 -3.25
N GLN A 109 -12.52 31.64 -2.85
CA GLN A 109 -12.22 32.38 -1.61
C GLN A 109 -12.43 31.54 -0.35
N SER A 110 -13.49 30.73 -0.31
CA SER A 110 -13.77 29.82 0.80
C SER A 110 -12.79 28.65 0.82
N TYR A 111 -12.41 28.13 -0.35
CA TYR A 111 -11.35 27.13 -0.50
C TYR A 111 -10.04 27.60 0.12
N ASP A 112 -9.56 28.80 -0.27
CA ASP A 112 -8.30 29.34 0.23
C ASP A 112 -8.33 29.56 1.75
N ARG A 113 -9.48 29.96 2.30
CA ARG A 113 -9.68 30.11 3.74
C ARG A 113 -9.57 28.76 4.46
N TYR A 114 -10.28 27.74 3.99
CA TYR A 114 -10.23 26.41 4.61
C TYR A 114 -8.85 25.78 4.52
N VAL A 115 -8.14 25.95 3.40
CA VAL A 115 -6.75 25.49 3.27
C VAL A 115 -5.84 26.21 4.27
N ASN A 116 -5.97 27.53 4.44
CA ASN A 116 -5.17 28.26 5.42
C ASN A 116 -5.47 27.87 6.86
N ASP A 117 -6.74 27.68 7.22
CA ASP A 117 -7.12 27.19 8.55
C ASP A 117 -6.56 25.78 8.78
N TYR A 118 -6.66 24.90 7.78
CA TYR A 118 -6.08 23.57 7.83
C TYR A 118 -4.57 23.60 8.10
N LYS A 119 -3.83 24.42 7.35
CA LYS A 119 -2.39 24.60 7.56
C LYS A 119 -2.08 25.12 8.97
N ARG A 120 -2.88 26.07 9.46
CA ARG A 120 -2.69 26.68 10.78
C ARG A 120 -2.89 25.70 11.92
N PHE A 121 -3.89 24.83 11.84
CA PHE A 121 -4.27 23.92 12.93
C PHE A 121 -3.66 22.53 12.84
N PHE A 122 -3.34 22.05 11.63
CA PHE A 122 -2.95 20.65 11.41
C PHE A 122 -1.54 20.46 10.81
N GLN A 123 -0.92 21.48 10.21
CA GLN A 123 0.46 21.36 9.64
C GLN A 123 1.55 21.95 10.54
N ARG A 124 1.20 22.62 11.64
CA ARG A 124 2.18 23.24 12.53
C ARG A 124 2.48 22.31 13.72
N ILE A 125 3.28 21.27 13.47
CA ILE A 125 4.02 20.47 14.47
C ILE A 125 5.47 20.39 13.98
#